data_AF-A0A1Q7BZP0-F1
#
_entry.id   AF-A0A1Q7BZP0-F1
#
_cell.length_a   1.000
_cell.length_b   1.000
_cell.length_c   1.000
_cell.angle_alpha   90.00
_cell.angle_beta   90.00
_cell.angle_gamma   90.00
#
_symmetry.space_group_name_H-M   'P 1'
#
loop_
_entity.id
_entity.type
_entity.pdbx_description
1 polymer ?
#
loop_
_entity_poly.entity_id
_entity_poly.type
_entity_poly.pdbx_seq_one_letter_code
_entity_poly.pdbx_strand_id
1 'polypeptide(L)'
;MRTLEATGSTGTPDGYDAYERATALKNVGLFRQAAEHFEKAAQDPALALKGFAQMGLSLRKSGKQEEAVKAFRRALQVPQTSSKEQVQILYLLGRTLESLGRTPEALEAYRWLRREAPHYRDVAMRIELLSTRRIHTDHHQGQGDSLWPQQALQMWQGLLRHGK
;
A
#
# COMPACT_ATOMS: atom_id res chain seq x y z
N MET A 1 32.11 -10.43 -33.46
CA MET A 1 31.98 -9.96 -32.07
C MET A 1 31.04 -8.76 -32.02
N ARG A 2 29.82 -8.92 -31.49
CA ARG A 2 28.94 -7.81 -31.12
C ARG A 2 28.34 -8.14 -29.75
N THR A 3 28.95 -7.59 -28.71
CA THR A 3 28.39 -7.51 -27.36
C THR A 3 27.91 -6.08 -27.18
N LEU A 4 26.60 -5.88 -27.19
CA LEU A 4 25.96 -4.70 -26.63
C LEU A 4 24.85 -5.20 -25.72
N GLU A 5 25.19 -5.25 -24.44
CA GLU A 5 24.27 -5.49 -23.34
C GLU A 5 23.33 -4.29 -23.25
N ALA A 6 22.08 -4.49 -23.66
CA ALA A 6 21.00 -3.55 -23.39
C ALA A 6 20.36 -3.93 -22.05
N THR A 7 20.94 -3.50 -20.94
CA THR A 7 20.24 -3.42 -19.65
C THR A 7 19.36 -2.17 -19.64
N GLY A 8 18.41 -2.12 -20.58
CA GLY A 8 17.45 -1.03 -20.74
C GLY A 8 16.12 -1.40 -20.08
N SER A 9 15.86 -0.81 -18.90
CA SER A 9 14.55 -0.60 -18.27
C SER A 9 13.40 -1.46 -18.78
N THR A 10 13.08 -2.52 -18.05
CA THR A 10 11.97 -3.46 -18.31
C THR A 10 10.60 -2.84 -17.98
N GLY A 11 10.26 -1.72 -18.59
CA GLY A 11 8.91 -1.16 -18.59
C GLY A 11 8.43 -1.08 -20.03
N THR A 12 7.18 -1.47 -20.27
CA THR A 12 6.49 -1.12 -21.50
C THR A 12 6.46 0.41 -21.62
N PRO A 13 6.77 1.00 -22.80
CA PRO A 13 6.73 2.44 -22.98
C PRO A 13 5.37 3.06 -22.55
N ASP A 14 4.28 2.32 -22.76
CA ASP A 14 2.93 2.73 -22.35
C ASP A 14 2.76 2.85 -20.82
N GLY A 15 3.33 1.91 -20.05
CA GLY A 15 3.30 1.95 -18.58
C GLY A 15 4.07 3.13 -18.00
N TYR A 16 5.25 3.42 -18.54
CA TYR A 16 6.07 4.55 -18.11
C TYR A 16 5.40 5.90 -18.45
N ASP A 17 4.87 6.05 -19.66
CA ASP A 17 4.16 7.26 -20.09
C ASP A 17 2.92 7.51 -19.22
N ALA A 18 2.16 6.45 -18.89
CA ALA A 18 1.04 6.55 -17.97
C ALA A 18 1.49 7.03 -16.59
N TYR A 19 2.63 6.54 -16.09
CA TYR A 19 3.18 6.91 -14.79
C TYR A 19 3.62 8.38 -14.73
N GLU A 20 4.29 8.87 -15.77
CA GLU A 20 4.72 10.27 -15.87
C GLU A 20 3.51 11.21 -15.92
N ARG A 21 2.51 10.90 -16.76
CA ARG A 21 1.25 11.66 -16.83
C ARG A 21 0.54 11.68 -15.48
N ALA A 22 0.45 10.54 -14.80
CA ALA A 22 -0.14 10.45 -13.46
C ALA A 22 0.59 11.34 -12.45
N THR A 23 1.93 11.39 -12.53
CA THR A 23 2.76 12.21 -11.65
C THR A 23 2.53 13.70 -11.91
N ALA A 24 2.48 14.12 -13.17
CA ALA A 24 2.15 15.50 -13.53
C ALA A 24 0.76 15.91 -13.02
N LEU A 25 -0.26 15.08 -13.24
CA LEU A 25 -1.64 15.30 -12.76
C LEU A 25 -1.70 15.40 -11.24
N LYS A 26 -0.99 14.53 -10.52
CA LYS A 26 -0.91 14.56 -9.06
C LYS A 26 -0.27 15.86 -8.55
N ASN A 27 0.75 16.36 -9.23
CA ASN A 27 1.47 17.58 -8.84
C ASN A 27 0.60 18.83 -9.00
N VAL A 28 -0.30 18.86 -9.98
CA VAL A 28 -1.29 19.94 -10.16
C VAL A 28 -2.59 19.73 -9.39
N GLY A 29 -2.65 18.72 -8.51
CA GLY A 29 -3.80 18.47 -7.63
C GLY A 29 -4.97 17.71 -8.26
N LEU A 30 -4.84 17.25 -9.51
CA LEU A 30 -5.86 16.45 -10.21
C LEU A 30 -5.78 14.98 -9.77
N PHE A 31 -5.98 14.73 -8.48
CA PHE A 31 -5.70 13.45 -7.84
C PHE A 31 -6.55 12.28 -8.37
N ARG A 32 -7.80 12.52 -8.79
CA ARG A 32 -8.66 11.46 -9.34
C ARG A 32 -8.14 10.98 -10.70
N GLN A 33 -7.81 11.91 -11.59
CA GLN A 33 -7.24 11.60 -12.90
C GLN A 33 -5.85 10.96 -12.75
N ALA A 34 -5.05 11.44 -11.79
CA ALA A 34 -3.78 10.82 -11.46
C ALA A 34 -3.96 9.34 -11.07
N ALA A 35 -4.97 9.02 -10.25
CA ALA A 35 -5.24 7.64 -9.85
C ALA A 35 -5.57 6.72 -11.05
N GLU A 36 -6.35 7.20 -12.01
CA GLU A 36 -6.68 6.46 -13.24
C GLU A 36 -5.41 6.15 -14.07
N HIS A 37 -4.52 7.13 -14.21
CA HIS A 37 -3.26 6.91 -14.93
C HIS A 37 -2.26 6.05 -14.14
N PHE A 38 -2.24 6.13 -12.81
CA PHE A 38 -1.45 5.21 -11.99
C PHE A 38 -1.97 3.77 -12.06
N GLU A 39 -3.28 3.55 -12.20
CA GLU A 39 -3.84 2.20 -12.42
C GLU A 39 -3.42 1.63 -13.78
N LYS A 40 -3.37 2.46 -14.82
CA LYS A 40 -2.82 2.07 -16.13
C LYS A 40 -1.34 1.72 -16.03
N ALA A 41 -0.54 2.57 -15.38
CA ALA A 41 0.86 2.30 -15.14
C ALA A 41 1.08 1.00 -14.36
N ALA A 42 0.20 0.68 -13.40
CA ALA A 42 0.29 -0.53 -12.59
C ALA A 42 -0.02 -1.83 -13.36
N GLN A 43 -0.48 -1.76 -14.61
CA GLN A 43 -0.58 -2.94 -15.48
C GLN A 43 0.80 -3.46 -15.90
N ASP A 44 1.82 -2.59 -15.87
CA ASP A 44 3.20 -2.99 -16.06
C ASP A 44 3.74 -3.64 -14.78
N PRO A 45 4.21 -4.91 -14.82
CA PRO A 45 4.74 -5.58 -13.64
C PRO A 45 5.88 -4.83 -12.95
N ALA A 46 6.72 -4.10 -13.70
CA ALA A 46 7.82 -3.35 -13.13
C ALA A 46 7.35 -2.09 -12.37
N LEU A 47 6.16 -1.58 -12.70
CA LEU A 47 5.57 -0.41 -12.06
C LEU A 47 4.43 -0.77 -11.12
N ALA A 48 3.92 -2.01 -11.11
CA ALA A 48 2.74 -2.43 -10.35
C ALA A 48 2.75 -1.96 -8.89
N LEU A 49 3.83 -2.23 -8.14
CA LEU A 49 3.95 -1.81 -6.73
C LEU A 49 3.83 -0.28 -6.60
N LYS A 50 4.65 0.45 -7.35
CA LYS A 50 4.74 1.92 -7.28
C LYS A 50 3.47 2.58 -7.79
N GLY A 51 2.90 2.07 -8.87
CA GLY A 51 1.65 2.51 -9.49
C GLY A 51 0.49 2.38 -8.52
N PHE A 52 0.25 1.20 -7.96
CA PHE A 52 -0.82 1.01 -6.96
C PHE A 52 -0.59 1.84 -5.68
N ALA A 53 0.66 2.00 -5.22
CA ALA A 53 0.97 2.85 -4.08
C ALA A 53 0.64 4.34 -4.35
N GLN A 54 1.00 4.86 -5.53
CA GLN A 54 0.70 6.24 -5.92
C GLN A 54 -0.78 6.44 -6.24
N MET A 55 -1.46 5.44 -6.79
CA MET A 55 -2.92 5.41 -6.93
C MET A 55 -3.58 5.58 -5.57
N GLY A 56 -3.20 4.78 -4.58
CA GLY A 56 -3.76 4.87 -3.22
C GLY A 56 -3.50 6.23 -2.55
N LEU A 57 -2.30 6.79 -2.73
CA LEU A 57 -1.99 8.14 -2.24
C LEU A 57 -2.88 9.21 -2.89
N SER A 58 -3.08 9.11 -4.19
CA SER A 58 -3.90 10.08 -4.95
C SER A 58 -5.37 9.97 -4.55
N LEU A 59 -5.90 8.74 -4.44
CA LEU A 59 -7.26 8.49 -3.95
C LEU A 59 -7.47 9.00 -2.52
N ARG A 60 -6.49 8.83 -1.64
CA ARG A 60 -6.59 9.38 -0.27
C ARG A 60 -6.63 10.90 -0.28
N LYS A 61 -5.83 11.56 -1.12
CA LYS A 61 -5.83 13.02 -1.27
C LYS A 61 -7.13 13.56 -1.89
N SER A 62 -7.83 12.78 -2.72
CA SER A 62 -9.15 13.13 -3.26
C SER A 62 -10.31 12.79 -2.33
N GLY A 63 -10.05 12.28 -1.12
CA GLY A 63 -11.07 11.89 -0.15
C GLY A 63 -11.69 10.50 -0.39
N LYS A 64 -11.24 9.76 -1.40
CA LYS A 64 -11.69 8.39 -1.72
C LYS A 64 -10.93 7.35 -0.90
N GLN A 65 -11.12 7.39 0.42
CA GLN A 65 -10.33 6.60 1.37
C GLN A 65 -10.53 5.08 1.23
N GLU A 66 -11.75 4.62 0.94
CA GLU A 66 -12.04 3.19 0.74
C GLU A 66 -11.35 2.64 -0.50
N GLU A 67 -11.35 3.42 -1.59
CA GLU A 67 -10.66 3.06 -2.82
C GLU A 67 -9.13 3.08 -2.61
N ALA A 68 -8.63 4.04 -1.82
CA ALA A 68 -7.22 4.08 -1.43
C ALA A 68 -6.79 2.82 -0.67
N VAL A 69 -7.61 2.32 0.25
CA VAL A 69 -7.36 1.05 0.96
C VAL A 69 -7.23 -0.11 -0.03
N LYS A 70 -8.13 -0.20 -1.03
CA LYS A 70 -8.05 -1.23 -2.07
C LYS A 70 -6.76 -1.13 -2.89
N ALA A 71 -6.37 0.08 -3.29
CA ALA A 71 -5.13 0.31 -4.03
C ALA A 71 -3.88 -0.05 -3.21
N PHE A 72 -3.81 0.32 -1.92
CA PHE A 72 -2.70 -0.08 -1.07
C PHE A 72 -2.65 -1.59 -0.85
N ARG A 73 -3.78 -2.28 -0.69
CA ARG A 73 -3.81 -3.75 -0.60
C ARG A 73 -3.31 -4.41 -1.88
N ARG A 74 -3.70 -3.89 -3.06
CA ARG A 74 -3.15 -4.34 -4.35
C ARG A 74 -1.65 -4.13 -4.45
N ALA A 75 -1.14 -2.97 -4.02
CA ALA A 75 0.30 -2.71 -3.99
C ALA A 75 1.03 -3.74 -3.13
N LEU A 76 0.49 -4.03 -1.94
CA LEU A 76 1.03 -5.05 -1.06
C LEU A 76 0.98 -6.44 -1.74
N GLN A 77 -0.03 -6.80 -2.53
CA GLN A 77 -0.05 -8.10 -3.22
C GLN A 77 1.06 -8.31 -4.26
N VAL A 78 1.78 -7.26 -4.67
CA VAL A 78 2.88 -7.37 -5.65
C VAL A 78 4.09 -8.06 -4.99
N PRO A 79 4.55 -9.21 -5.50
CA PRO A 79 5.77 -9.87 -5.02
C PRO A 79 6.96 -8.94 -5.16
N GLN A 80 7.63 -8.61 -4.06
CA GLN A 80 8.76 -7.68 -4.07
C GLN A 80 9.88 -8.13 -3.15
N THR A 81 11.10 -7.79 -3.55
CA THR A 81 12.33 -8.09 -2.80
C THR A 81 12.69 -7.00 -1.79
N SER A 82 12.05 -5.81 -1.85
CA SER A 82 12.41 -4.64 -1.06
C SER A 82 11.42 -4.33 0.07
N SER A 83 11.90 -4.42 1.32
CA SER A 83 11.12 -4.14 2.53
C SER A 83 10.72 -2.66 2.67
N LYS A 84 11.49 -1.70 2.12
CA LYS A 84 11.30 -0.27 2.39
C LYS A 84 9.98 0.30 1.83
N GLU A 85 9.64 -0.03 0.59
CA GLU A 85 8.42 0.48 -0.05
C GLU A 85 7.19 -0.16 0.59
N GLN A 86 7.28 -1.45 0.92
CA GLN A 86 6.22 -2.18 1.62
C GLN A 86 5.92 -1.56 2.99
N VAL A 87 6.95 -1.29 3.79
CA VAL A 87 6.86 -0.60 5.09
C VAL A 87 6.13 0.75 4.95
N GLN A 88 6.46 1.53 3.93
CA GLN A 88 5.76 2.79 3.66
C GLN A 88 4.29 2.57 3.29
N ILE A 89 3.97 1.59 2.44
CA ILE A 89 2.59 1.31 2.03
C ILE A 89 1.75 0.86 3.23
N LEU A 90 2.27 0.02 4.10
CA LEU A 90 1.59 -0.41 5.33
C LEU A 90 1.30 0.76 6.28
N TYR A 91 2.24 1.69 6.41
CA TYR A 91 2.00 2.91 7.17
C TYR A 91 0.84 3.71 6.57
N LEU A 92 0.84 3.91 5.25
CA LEU A 92 -0.22 4.63 4.55
C LEU A 92 -1.57 3.92 4.65
N LEU A 93 -1.59 2.59 4.55
CA LEU A 93 -2.77 1.76 4.75
C LEU A 93 -3.31 1.94 6.17
N GLY A 94 -2.47 1.78 7.20
CA GLY A 94 -2.85 1.96 8.60
C GLY A 94 -3.45 3.35 8.86
N ARG A 95 -2.82 4.41 8.34
CA ARG A 95 -3.32 5.79 8.46
C ARG A 95 -4.68 5.99 7.81
N THR A 96 -4.90 5.34 6.67
CA THR A 96 -6.16 5.44 5.93
C THR A 96 -7.27 4.65 6.61
N LEU A 97 -6.95 3.48 7.16
CA LEU A 97 -7.89 2.68 7.94
C LEU A 97 -8.28 3.38 9.25
N GLU A 98 -7.32 4.03 9.89
CA GLU A 98 -7.54 4.84 11.09
C GLU A 98 -8.47 6.04 10.80
N SER A 99 -8.26 6.76 9.69
CA SER A 99 -9.16 7.87 9.31
C SER A 99 -10.58 7.40 8.96
N LEU A 100 -10.72 6.16 8.49
CA LEU A 100 -12.01 5.51 8.26
C LEU A 100 -12.66 4.94 9.53
N GLY A 101 -12.02 5.06 10.70
CA GLY A 101 -12.50 4.47 11.95
C GLY A 101 -12.38 2.94 12.02
N ARG A 102 -11.75 2.30 11.03
CA ARG A 102 -11.50 0.84 10.96
C ARG A 102 -10.34 0.45 11.88
N THR A 103 -10.51 0.73 13.16
CA THR A 103 -9.48 0.60 14.21
C THR A 103 -8.85 -0.80 14.28
N PRO A 104 -9.61 -1.92 14.23
CA PRO A 104 -9.02 -3.25 14.27
C PRO A 104 -8.02 -3.50 13.13
N GLU A 105 -8.37 -3.11 11.91
CA GLU A 105 -7.52 -3.30 10.73
C GLU A 105 -6.33 -2.34 10.71
N ALA A 106 -6.50 -1.10 11.19
CA ALA A 106 -5.40 -0.15 11.34
C ALA A 106 -4.34 -0.67 12.32
N LEU A 107 -4.79 -1.21 13.47
CA LEU A 107 -3.91 -1.84 14.46
C LEU A 107 -3.15 -3.04 13.88
N GLU A 108 -3.80 -3.85 13.04
CA GLU A 108 -3.15 -4.96 12.37
C GLU A 108 -2.02 -4.49 11.44
N ALA A 109 -2.31 -3.52 10.56
CA ALA A 109 -1.30 -2.95 9.66
C ALA A 109 -0.10 -2.36 10.43
N TYR A 110 -0.36 -1.64 11.53
CA TYR A 110 0.70 -1.07 12.37
C TYR A 110 1.50 -2.13 13.12
N ARG A 111 0.86 -3.17 13.67
CA ARG A 111 1.57 -4.24 14.37
C ARG A 111 2.49 -5.01 13.44
N TRP A 112 2.05 -5.25 12.22
CA TRP A 112 2.89 -5.86 11.19
C TRP A 112 4.07 -4.95 10.86
N LEU A 113 3.79 -3.66 10.58
CA LEU A 113 4.81 -2.66 10.31
C LEU A 113 5.87 -2.56 11.42
N ARG A 114 5.45 -2.65 12.69
CA ARG A 114 6.35 -2.64 13.86
C ARG A 114 7.22 -3.89 13.95
N ARG A 115 6.79 -5.05 13.43
CA ARG A 115 7.63 -6.26 13.39
C ARG A 115 8.77 -6.11 12.39
N GLU A 116 8.49 -5.55 11.23
CA GLU A 116 9.50 -5.33 10.19
C GLU A 116 10.40 -4.11 10.46
N ALA A 117 9.82 -3.03 10.98
CA ALA A 117 10.50 -1.76 11.22
C ALA A 117 10.07 -1.18 12.58
N PRO A 118 10.67 -1.65 13.71
CA PRO A 118 10.25 -1.29 15.07
C PRO A 118 10.22 0.20 15.38
N HIS A 119 11.09 0.98 14.72
CA HIS A 119 11.24 2.43 14.91
C HIS A 119 10.67 3.26 13.76
N TYR A 120 9.76 2.70 12.95
CA TYR A 120 9.19 3.43 11.83
C TYR A 120 8.22 4.52 12.29
N ARG A 121 8.64 5.79 12.18
CA ARG A 121 7.82 6.99 12.44
C ARG A 121 7.11 6.92 13.81
N ASP A 122 5.81 7.22 13.85
CA ASP A 122 4.94 7.27 15.03
C ASP A 122 4.15 5.97 15.25
N VAL A 123 4.54 4.85 14.64
CA VAL A 123 3.77 3.59 14.64
C VAL A 123 3.57 3.04 16.06
N ALA A 124 4.59 3.11 16.92
CA ALA A 124 4.47 2.66 18.31
C ALA A 124 3.38 3.44 19.07
N MET A 125 3.41 4.78 18.96
CA MET A 125 2.41 5.67 19.56
C MET A 125 1.01 5.41 19.01
N ARG A 126 0.87 5.18 17.70
CA ARG A 126 -0.43 4.86 17.08
C ARG A 126 -1.03 3.57 17.61
N ILE A 127 -0.20 2.54 17.78
CA ILE A 127 -0.67 1.26 18.34
C ILE A 127 -1.16 1.44 19.76
N GLU A 128 -0.43 2.18 20.59
CA GLU A 128 -0.84 2.49 21.96
C GLU A 128 -2.17 3.25 21.99
N LEU A 129 -2.25 4.39 21.27
CA LEU A 129 -3.45 5.23 21.20
C LEU A 129 -4.70 4.44 20.78
N LEU A 130 -4.59 3.65 19.70
CA LEU A 130 -5.71 2.87 19.18
C LEU A 130 -6.07 1.67 20.05
N SER A 131 -5.11 1.10 20.78
CA SER A 131 -5.39 0.00 21.73
C SER A 131 -6.15 0.51 22.95
N THR A 132 -5.79 1.69 23.47
CA THR A 132 -6.48 2.31 24.61
C THR A 132 -7.88 2.80 24.24
N ARG A 133 -8.04 3.44 23.07
CA ARG A 133 -9.36 3.90 22.59
C ARG A 133 -10.38 2.76 22.45
N ARG A 134 -9.91 1.55 22.09
CA ARG A 134 -10.76 0.35 21.97
C ARG A 134 -11.36 -0.09 23.31
N ILE A 135 -10.64 0.10 24.43
CA ILE A 135 -11.11 -0.30 25.76
C ILE A 135 -12.34 0.54 26.17
N HIS A 136 -12.49 1.75 25.65
CA HIS A 136 -13.58 2.66 26.01
C HIS A 136 -14.86 2.52 25.15
N THR A 137 -14.81 1.83 24.01
CA THR A 137 -15.94 1.80 23.04
C THR A 137 -16.68 0.46 22.96
N ASP A 138 -16.40 -0.51 23.83
CA ASP A 138 -17.00 -1.84 23.76
C ASP A 138 -18.40 -1.91 24.42
N HIS A 139 -19.36 -1.16 23.87
CA HIS A 139 -20.79 -1.47 23.91
C HIS A 139 -21.37 -1.23 22.51
N HIS A 140 -21.75 -2.33 21.83
CA HIS A 140 -22.40 -2.45 20.51
C HIS A 140 -21.53 -2.90 19.31
N GLN A 141 -21.56 -4.23 19.13
CA GLN A 141 -21.67 -5.02 17.89
C GLN A 141 -21.23 -4.42 16.55
N GLY A 142 -20.33 -5.16 15.92
CA GLY A 142 -20.11 -5.16 14.47
C GLY A 142 -19.13 -6.27 14.10
N GLN A 143 -19.63 -7.51 14.01
CA GLN A 143 -18.92 -8.60 13.35
C GLN A 143 -18.68 -8.19 11.90
N GLY A 144 -17.42 -7.97 11.59
CA GLY A 144 -16.91 -7.94 10.23
C GLY A 144 -15.62 -8.69 10.30
N ASP A 145 -15.69 -10.00 10.04
CA ASP A 145 -14.53 -10.84 9.81
C ASP A 145 -13.66 -10.16 8.75
N SER A 146 -12.64 -9.43 9.19
CA SER A 146 -11.57 -9.02 8.30
C SER A 146 -10.89 -10.34 7.93
N LEU A 147 -11.24 -10.88 6.75
CA LEU A 147 -10.72 -12.12 6.16
C LEU A 147 -9.33 -11.93 5.52
N TRP A 148 -8.76 -10.72 5.60
CA TRP A 148 -7.41 -10.41 5.15
C TRP A 148 -6.26 -11.10 5.94
N PRO A 149 -6.34 -11.37 7.27
CA PRO A 149 -5.22 -11.86 8.06
C PRO A 149 -4.70 -13.22 7.61
N GLN A 150 -5.58 -14.16 7.22
CA GLN A 150 -5.12 -15.51 6.91
C GLN A 150 -4.59 -15.63 5.48
N GLN A 151 -5.29 -15.05 4.50
CA GLN A 151 -4.84 -15.09 3.11
C GLN A 151 -3.61 -14.20 2.91
N ALA A 152 -3.55 -13.01 3.52
CA ALA A 152 -2.33 -12.22 3.49
C ALA A 152 -1.21 -12.90 4.28
N LEU A 153 -1.41 -13.35 5.52
CA LEU A 153 -0.30 -14.00 6.23
C LEU A 153 0.24 -15.25 5.51
N GLN A 154 -0.61 -16.06 4.86
CA GLN A 154 -0.18 -17.23 4.09
C GLN A 154 0.50 -16.86 2.76
N MET A 155 -0.06 -15.92 1.98
CA MET A 155 0.57 -15.45 0.74
C MET A 155 1.94 -14.83 1.02
N TRP A 156 2.10 -14.15 2.15
CA TRP A 156 3.31 -13.44 2.51
C TRP A 156 4.37 -14.33 3.17
N GLN A 157 3.97 -15.35 3.94
CA GLN A 157 4.87 -16.42 4.39
C GLN A 157 5.35 -17.33 3.25
N GLY A 158 4.59 -17.43 2.16
CA GLY A 158 5.01 -18.12 0.94
C GLY A 158 6.12 -17.38 0.18
N LEU A 159 5.98 -16.05 0.07
CA LEU A 159 6.96 -15.19 -0.63
C LEU A 159 8.34 -15.15 0.05
N LEU A 160 8.40 -15.22 1.39
CA LEU A 160 9.67 -15.24 2.13
C LEU A 160 10.41 -16.59 2.09
N ARG A 161 9.71 -17.71 1.80
CA ARG A 161 10.33 -19.04 1.73
C ARG A 161 11.06 -19.33 0.41
N HIS A 162 10.79 -18.56 -0.65
CA HIS A 162 11.39 -18.75 -1.97
C HIS A 162 12.42 -17.68 -2.36
N GLY A 163 12.79 -16.78 -1.45
CA GLY A 163 13.91 -15.83 -1.63
C GLY A 163 15.20 -16.35 -1.00
N LYS A 164 15.83 -17.36 -1.61
CA LYS A 164 17.25 -17.71 -1.43
C LYS A 164 17.89 -17.86 -2.79
#